data_AF-A0A1H9RZU7-F1
#
_entry.id   AF-A0A1H9RZU7-F1
#
_cell.length_a   1.000
_cell.length_b   1.000
_cell.length_c   1.000
_cell.angle_alpha   90.00
_cell.angle_beta   90.00
_cell.angle_gamma   90.00
#
_symmetry.space_group_name_H-M   'P 1'
#
loop_
_entity.id
_entity.type
_entity.pdbx_description
1 polymer ?
#
loop_
_entity_poly.entity_id
_entity_poly.type
_entity_poly.pdbx_seq_one_letter_code
_entity_poly.pdbx_strand_id
1 'polypeptide(L)'
;SASATSPTTSPAACSRPAASDPTYTLICEEPVIGRAAGRTIDEESMSATRFVTHLRYLFVRLQRNAQIDHTSAELIAAIKAADPAAASITGSVAYLIEARSTTTLTPDERAYLTLHVSRLLAELPAEDPPNRPSPPKPDTQG
;
A
#
# COMPACT_ATOMS: atom_id res chain seq x y z
N SER A 1 -40.47 8.50 32.24
CA SER A 1 -40.13 7.09 31.98
C SER A 1 -40.57 6.70 30.60
N ALA A 2 -39.63 6.40 29.70
CA ALA A 2 -39.74 5.42 28.61
C ALA A 2 -38.43 5.49 27.80
N SER A 3 -37.51 4.59 28.12
CA SER A 3 -36.38 4.21 27.28
C SER A 3 -36.88 3.38 26.09
N ALA A 4 -36.33 3.60 24.89
CA ALA A 4 -36.14 2.53 23.89
C ALA A 4 -35.16 2.97 22.79
N THR A 5 -33.93 2.51 22.95
CA THR A 5 -33.03 1.92 21.93
C THR A 5 -32.91 2.57 20.55
N SER A 6 -31.77 3.22 20.34
CA SER A 6 -31.19 3.52 19.02
C SER A 6 -30.87 2.24 18.24
N PRO A 7 -31.01 2.21 16.90
CA PRO A 7 -30.42 1.17 16.10
C PRO A 7 -28.90 1.39 15.97
N THR A 8 -28.11 0.57 16.67
CA THR A 8 -26.71 0.32 16.30
C THR A 8 -26.73 -0.48 15.00
N THR A 9 -26.60 0.22 13.87
CA THR A 9 -26.15 -0.41 12.63
C THR A 9 -24.63 -0.31 12.65
N SER A 10 -23.97 -1.38 13.07
CA SER A 10 -22.53 -1.57 12.84
C SER A 10 -22.24 -1.39 11.35
N PRO A 11 -21.20 -0.65 10.95
CA PRO A 11 -20.75 -0.69 9.58
C PRO A 11 -20.23 -2.11 9.33
N ALA A 12 -20.87 -2.83 8.42
CA ALA A 12 -20.35 -4.09 7.92
C ALA A 12 -18.93 -3.84 7.39
N ALA A 13 -17.95 -4.46 8.04
CA ALA A 13 -16.57 -4.50 7.60
C ALA A 13 -16.50 -5.07 6.17
N CYS A 14 -15.66 -4.46 5.34
CA CYS A 14 -15.23 -4.91 4.03
C CYS A 14 -16.35 -5.48 3.12
N SER A 15 -17.08 -4.58 2.47
CA SER A 15 -17.64 -4.92 1.16
C SER A 15 -16.48 -5.27 0.24
N ARG A 16 -16.28 -6.56 -0.10
CA ARG A 16 -15.33 -6.99 -1.13
C ARG A 16 -15.44 -6.06 -2.34
N PRO A 17 -14.39 -5.32 -2.71
CA PRO A 17 -14.37 -4.67 -4.00
C PRO A 17 -14.53 -5.76 -5.05
N ALA A 18 -15.25 -5.47 -6.13
CA ALA A 18 -15.39 -6.39 -7.25
C ALA A 18 -13.98 -6.89 -7.64
N ALA A 19 -13.82 -8.19 -7.90
CA ALA A 19 -12.58 -8.79 -8.40
C ALA A 19 -12.08 -8.14 -9.73
N SER A 20 -12.82 -7.17 -10.26
CA SER A 20 -12.49 -6.33 -11.40
C SER A 20 -11.78 -5.01 -11.05
N ASP A 21 -11.65 -4.61 -9.78
CA ASP A 21 -10.91 -3.38 -9.41
C ASP A 21 -9.40 -3.67 -9.49
N PRO A 22 -8.69 -3.11 -10.50
CA PRO A 22 -7.25 -3.37 -10.68
C PRO A 22 -6.43 -2.90 -9.47
N THR A 23 -6.95 -1.98 -8.66
CA THR A 23 -6.33 -1.53 -7.42
C THR A 23 -6.34 -2.61 -6.34
N TYR A 24 -7.47 -3.32 -6.21
CA TYR A 24 -7.64 -4.37 -5.21
C TYR A 24 -6.83 -5.61 -5.58
N THR A 25 -6.79 -5.97 -6.87
CA THR A 25 -5.98 -7.10 -7.36
C THR A 25 -4.48 -6.94 -7.08
N LEU A 26 -3.94 -5.72 -7.14
CA LEU A 26 -2.51 -5.45 -6.88
C LEU A 26 -2.09 -5.62 -5.41
N ILE A 27 -3.05 -5.62 -4.48
CA ILE A 27 -2.81 -5.68 -3.05
C ILE A 27 -3.24 -7.03 -2.49
N CYS A 28 -4.39 -7.56 -2.93
CA CYS A 28 -5.06 -8.70 -2.29
C CYS A 28 -4.91 -10.02 -3.07
N GLU A 29 -4.99 -9.98 -4.40
CA GLU A 29 -5.01 -11.22 -5.21
C GLU A 29 -3.62 -11.60 -5.74
N GLU A 30 -2.85 -10.62 -6.19
CA GLU A 30 -1.43 -10.76 -6.51
C GLU A 30 -0.69 -9.70 -5.68
N PRO A 31 -0.33 -9.98 -4.41
CA PRO A 31 0.26 -9.02 -3.49
C PRO A 31 1.70 -8.71 -3.90
N VAL A 32 1.88 -8.05 -5.04
CA VAL A 32 3.18 -7.83 -5.68
C VAL A 32 4.05 -6.97 -4.79
N ILE A 33 3.43 -6.04 -4.05
CA ILE A 33 4.12 -5.22 -3.06
C ILE A 33 4.54 -6.09 -1.88
N GLY A 34 3.64 -6.90 -1.31
CA GLY A 34 3.97 -7.78 -0.19
C GLY A 34 5.05 -8.80 -0.56
N ARG A 35 4.93 -9.43 -1.73
CA ARG A 35 5.89 -10.38 -2.27
C ARG A 35 7.24 -9.75 -2.59
N ALA A 36 7.26 -8.56 -3.20
CA ALA A 36 8.50 -7.86 -3.51
C ALA A 36 9.16 -7.26 -2.25
N ALA A 37 8.38 -6.91 -1.23
CA ALA A 37 8.87 -6.49 0.08
C ALA A 37 9.27 -7.67 0.97
N GLY A 38 8.85 -8.89 0.65
CA GLY A 38 9.01 -10.07 1.49
C GLY A 38 8.17 -10.05 2.77
N ARG A 39 7.05 -9.31 2.78
CA ARG A 39 6.27 -8.98 3.98
C ARG A 39 4.77 -9.06 3.72
N THR A 40 3.99 -9.44 4.73
CA THR A 40 2.52 -9.40 4.64
C THR A 40 2.02 -7.98 4.85
N ILE A 41 1.18 -7.50 3.94
CA ILE A 41 0.53 -6.20 4.08
C ILE A 41 -0.79 -6.41 4.83
N ASP A 42 -0.99 -5.65 5.90
CA ASP A 42 -2.29 -5.55 6.55
C ASP A 42 -3.21 -4.66 5.70
N GLU A 43 -4.18 -5.28 5.04
CA GLU A 43 -5.14 -4.62 4.15
C GLU A 43 -6.08 -3.67 4.89
N GLU A 44 -6.33 -3.91 6.18
CA GLU A 44 -7.17 -3.06 7.04
C GLU A 44 -6.40 -1.87 7.61
N SER A 45 -5.08 -1.81 7.39
CA SER A 45 -4.25 -0.71 7.83
C SER A 45 -4.62 0.61 7.13
N MET A 46 -4.42 1.72 7.85
CA MET A 46 -4.59 3.04 7.26
C MET A 46 -3.63 3.27 6.08
N SER A 47 -2.43 2.70 6.10
CA SER A 47 -1.48 2.78 4.99
C SER A 47 -1.98 2.09 3.74
N ALA A 48 -2.48 0.86 3.85
CA ALA A 48 -3.08 0.14 2.73
C ALA A 48 -4.28 0.90 2.16
N THR A 49 -5.15 1.42 3.03
CA THR A 49 -6.31 2.22 2.63
C THR A 49 -5.91 3.49 1.87
N ARG A 50 -4.90 4.23 2.35
CA ARG A 50 -4.38 5.43 1.66
C ARG A 50 -3.75 5.08 0.32
N PHE A 51 -3.00 3.97 0.27
CA PHE A 51 -2.36 3.49 -0.94
C PHE A 51 -3.40 3.09 -2.01
N VAL A 52 -4.42 2.31 -1.64
CA VAL A 52 -5.58 1.99 -2.50
C VAL A 52 -6.22 3.26 -3.04
N THR A 53 -6.49 4.21 -2.15
CA THR A 53 -7.13 5.48 -2.54
C THR A 53 -6.30 6.21 -3.59
N HIS A 54 -4.97 6.27 -3.41
CA HIS A 54 -4.08 6.93 -4.36
C HIS A 54 -3.98 6.19 -5.70
N LEU A 55 -3.94 4.87 -5.69
CA LEU A 55 -3.99 4.07 -6.92
C LEU A 55 -5.30 4.28 -7.68
N ARG A 56 -6.46 4.35 -7.00
CA ARG A 56 -7.74 4.70 -7.64
C ARG A 56 -7.66 6.07 -8.32
N TYR A 57 -7.08 7.06 -7.65
CA TYR A 57 -6.87 8.39 -8.25
C TYR A 57 -5.91 8.35 -9.45
N LEU A 58 -4.83 7.56 -9.38
CA LEU A 58 -3.92 7.35 -10.50
C LEU A 58 -4.68 6.79 -11.72
N PHE A 59 -5.48 5.74 -11.55
CA PHE A 59 -6.26 5.18 -12.66
C PHE A 59 -7.25 6.19 -13.27
N VAL A 60 -7.92 6.99 -12.43
CA VAL A 60 -8.80 8.07 -12.91
C VAL A 60 -8.03 9.10 -13.75
N ARG A 61 -6.79 9.45 -13.37
CA ARG A 61 -5.95 10.36 -14.17
C ARG A 61 -5.48 9.75 -15.47
N LEU A 62 -5.10 8.47 -15.46
CA LEU A 62 -4.68 7.74 -16.67
C LEU A 62 -5.81 7.70 -17.71
N GLN A 63 -7.05 7.41 -17.29
CA GLN A 63 -8.22 7.41 -18.18
C GLN A 63 -8.54 8.78 -18.77
N ARG A 64 -8.16 9.87 -18.07
CA ARG A 64 -8.38 11.25 -18.52
C ARG A 64 -7.19 11.84 -19.29
N ASN A 65 -6.14 11.05 -19.53
CA ASN A 65 -4.86 11.51 -20.08
C ASN A 65 -4.27 12.73 -19.32
N ALA A 66 -4.50 12.80 -18.01
CA ALA A 66 -4.08 13.90 -17.15
C ALA A 66 -2.94 13.46 -16.22
N GLN A 67 -1.88 12.88 -16.81
CA GLN A 67 -0.71 12.45 -16.05
C GLN A 67 0.09 13.65 -15.54
N ILE A 68 0.81 13.45 -14.44
CA ILE A 68 1.75 14.44 -13.91
C ILE A 68 3.00 14.46 -14.81
N ASP A 69 3.51 15.64 -15.15
CA ASP A 69 4.62 15.82 -16.10
C ASP A 69 5.53 17.04 -15.80
N HIS A 70 5.42 17.63 -14.62
CA HIS A 70 6.02 18.92 -14.28
C HIS A 70 7.04 18.84 -13.12
N THR A 71 7.51 17.64 -12.78
CA THR A 71 8.55 17.40 -11.77
C THR A 71 9.94 17.42 -12.41
N SER A 72 10.91 18.08 -11.78
CA SER A 72 12.28 18.10 -12.30
C SER A 72 12.94 16.72 -12.22
N ALA A 73 13.83 16.44 -13.18
CA ALA A 73 14.55 15.16 -13.22
C ALA A 73 15.43 14.94 -11.98
N GLU A 74 16.00 16.00 -11.41
CA GLU A 74 16.81 15.93 -10.19
C GLU A 74 15.96 15.48 -8.99
N LEU A 75 14.74 16.02 -8.86
CA LEU A 75 13.83 15.64 -7.78
C LEU A 75 13.37 14.18 -7.93
N ILE A 76 13.06 13.75 -9.15
CA ILE A 76 12.73 12.34 -9.43
C ILE A 76 13.89 11.42 -9.05
N ALA A 77 15.13 11.80 -9.40
CA ALA A 77 16.31 11.04 -9.04
C ALA A 77 16.53 10.99 -7.51
N ALA A 78 16.32 12.11 -6.81
CA ALA A 78 16.41 12.19 -5.36
C ALA A 78 15.39 11.28 -4.66
N ILE A 79 14.14 11.25 -5.14
CA ILE A 79 13.10 10.36 -4.60
C ILE A 79 13.52 8.89 -4.74
N LYS A 80 14.01 8.49 -5.92
CA LYS A 80 14.47 7.11 -6.16
C LYS A 80 15.68 6.73 -5.30
N ALA A 81 16.60 7.68 -5.09
CA ALA A 81 17.79 7.47 -4.29
C ALA A 81 17.49 7.39 -2.79
N ALA A 82 16.45 8.09 -2.32
CA ALA A 82 16.05 8.09 -0.91
C ALA A 82 15.53 6.73 -0.44
N ASP A 83 14.85 5.98 -1.30
CA ASP A 83 14.36 4.63 -1.00
C ASP A 83 14.46 3.69 -2.21
N PRO A 84 15.63 3.07 -2.42
CA PRO A 84 15.85 2.16 -3.55
C PRO A 84 14.96 0.92 -3.53
N ALA A 85 14.57 0.45 -2.33
CA ALA A 85 13.69 -0.70 -2.18
C ALA A 85 12.27 -0.36 -2.66
N ALA A 86 11.73 0.78 -2.22
CA ALA A 86 10.45 1.27 -2.70
C ALA A 86 10.47 1.56 -4.20
N ALA A 87 11.58 2.11 -4.73
CA ALA A 87 11.73 2.36 -6.17
C ALA A 87 11.72 1.06 -7.00
N SER A 88 12.36 -0.01 -6.50
CA SER A 88 12.34 -1.32 -7.13
C SER A 88 10.93 -1.93 -7.15
N ILE A 89 10.24 -1.91 -6.00
CA ILE A 89 8.86 -2.41 -5.88
C ILE A 89 7.92 -1.62 -6.80
N THR A 90 8.11 -0.30 -6.86
CA THR A 90 7.38 0.58 -7.78
C THR A 90 7.56 0.19 -9.24
N GLY A 91 8.75 -0.26 -9.64
CA GLY A 91 8.99 -0.80 -10.97
C GLY A 91 8.09 -1.99 -11.29
N SER A 92 7.97 -2.93 -10.36
CA SER A 92 7.09 -4.11 -10.50
C SER A 92 5.60 -3.73 -10.55
N VAL A 93 5.17 -2.80 -9.70
CA VAL A 93 3.78 -2.31 -9.70
C VAL A 93 3.47 -1.57 -11.01
N ALA A 94 4.39 -0.70 -11.46
CA ALA A 94 4.25 0.03 -12.72
C ALA A 94 4.14 -0.94 -13.92
N TYR A 95 4.98 -1.98 -13.96
CA TYR A 95 4.91 -3.01 -15.01
C TYR A 95 3.53 -3.67 -15.08
N LEU A 96 2.91 -3.99 -13.94
CA LEU A 96 1.58 -4.59 -13.91
C LEU A 96 0.47 -3.62 -14.30
N ILE A 97 0.58 -2.36 -13.90
CA ILE A 97 -0.35 -1.30 -14.30
C ILE A 97 -0.29 -1.13 -15.82
N GLU A 98 0.91 -1.03 -16.38
CA GLU A 98 1.15 -0.84 -17.81
C GLU A 98 0.75 -2.07 -18.63
N ALA A 99 0.95 -3.29 -18.12
CA ALA A 99 0.49 -4.52 -18.78
C ALA A 99 -1.04 -4.61 -18.90
N ARG A 100 -1.78 -3.89 -18.05
CA ARG A 100 -3.25 -3.89 -18.00
C ARG A 100 -3.85 -2.57 -18.52
N SER A 101 -3.02 -1.63 -18.93
CA SER A 101 -3.38 -0.30 -19.39
C SER A 101 -2.90 -0.10 -20.83
N THR A 102 -3.52 0.81 -21.57
CA THR A 102 -3.04 1.22 -22.89
C THR A 102 -1.99 2.34 -22.81
N THR A 103 -1.64 2.78 -21.59
CA THR A 103 -0.82 3.96 -21.34
C THR A 103 0.35 3.64 -20.41
N THR A 104 1.53 4.15 -20.75
CA THR A 104 2.74 4.09 -19.91
C THR A 104 2.73 5.19 -18.85
N LEU A 105 3.19 4.87 -17.64
CA LEU A 105 3.32 5.83 -16.55
C LEU A 105 4.50 6.78 -16.82
N THR A 106 4.27 8.09 -16.66
CA THR A 106 5.35 9.09 -16.73
C THR A 106 6.37 8.89 -15.60
N PRO A 107 7.59 9.45 -15.73
CA PRO A 107 8.58 9.45 -14.67
C PRO A 107 8.05 10.03 -13.34
N ASP A 108 7.23 11.07 -13.42
CA ASP A 108 6.57 11.73 -12.29
C ASP A 108 5.59 10.78 -11.59
N GLU A 109 4.78 10.06 -12.36
CA GLU A 109 3.83 9.09 -11.79
C GLU A 109 4.55 7.97 -11.06
N ARG A 110 5.66 7.49 -11.63
CA ARG A 110 6.54 6.51 -10.98
C ARG A 110 7.19 7.08 -9.72
N ALA A 111 7.62 8.35 -9.72
CA ALA A 111 8.17 9.00 -8.54
C ALA A 111 7.13 9.15 -7.43
N TYR A 112 5.92 9.56 -7.78
CA TYR A 112 4.81 9.69 -6.85
C TYR A 112 4.40 8.33 -6.27
N LEU A 113 4.31 7.29 -7.11
CA LEU A 113 4.06 5.92 -6.67
C LEU A 113 5.15 5.41 -5.71
N THR A 114 6.42 5.76 -5.96
CA THR A 114 7.55 5.42 -5.07
C THR A 114 7.36 6.00 -3.67
N LEU A 115 6.91 7.25 -3.55
CA LEU A 115 6.62 7.86 -2.24
C LEU A 115 5.53 7.10 -1.48
N HIS A 116 4.48 6.67 -2.17
CA HIS A 116 3.38 5.92 -1.55
C HIS A 116 3.80 4.52 -1.13
N VAL A 117 4.60 3.83 -1.95
CA VAL A 117 5.18 2.53 -1.58
C VAL A 117 6.10 2.67 -0.37
N SER A 118 6.98 3.69 -0.36
CA SER A 118 7.88 3.93 0.78
C SER A 118 7.10 4.13 2.09
N ARG A 119 6.03 4.95 2.06
CA ARG A 119 5.15 5.13 3.22
C ARG A 119 4.46 3.83 3.65
N LEU A 120 3.96 3.05 2.70
CA LEU A 120 3.35 1.75 2.99
C LEU A 120 4.34 0.82 3.68
N LEU A 121 5.59 0.75 3.21
CA LEU A 121 6.62 -0.09 3.80
C LEU A 121 7.05 0.36 5.20
N ALA A 122 7.05 1.67 5.46
CA ALA A 122 7.45 2.25 6.75
C ALA A 122 6.44 1.97 7.88
N GLU A 123 5.16 1.80 7.56
CA GLU A 123 4.11 1.49 8.55
C GLU A 123 3.93 -0.01 8.79
N LEU A 124 4.48 -0.85 7.92
CA LEU A 124 4.55 -2.27 8.20
C LEU A 124 5.57 -2.48 9.35
N PRO A 125 5.26 -3.28 10.38
CA PRO A 125 6.22 -3.62 11.44
C PRO A 125 7.32 -4.53 10.88
N ALA A 126 8.59 -4.18 11.08
CA ALA A 126 9.68 -5.12 10.75
C ALA A 126 9.37 -6.44 11.44
N GLU A 127 9.42 -7.55 10.69
CA GLU A 127 9.10 -8.90 11.22
C GLU A 127 9.72 -9.07 12.60
N ASP A 128 8.91 -9.39 13.61
CA ASP A 128 9.43 -9.84 14.90
C ASP A 128 10.29 -11.10 14.61
N PRO A 129 11.58 -11.15 14.99
CA PRO A 129 12.38 -12.34 14.77
C PRO A 129 11.66 -13.56 15.39
N PRO A 130 11.74 -14.76 14.77
CA PRO A 130 10.95 -15.91 15.18
C PRO A 130 11.17 -16.20 16.67
N ASN A 131 10.15 -15.92 17.48
CA ASN A 131 9.91 -16.36 18.85
C ASN A 131 11.19 -16.75 19.63
N ARG A 132 11.92 -15.77 20.17
CA ARG A 132 12.92 -16.08 21.19
C ARG A 132 12.17 -16.37 22.49
N PRO A 133 12.26 -17.57 23.08
CA PRO A 133 11.59 -17.84 24.34
C PRO A 133 12.01 -16.81 25.38
N SER A 134 11.03 -16.17 26.03
CA SER A 134 11.26 -15.23 27.11
C SER A 134 12.22 -15.83 28.14
N PRO A 135 13.22 -15.08 28.63
CA PRO A 135 14.10 -15.58 29.67
C PRO A 135 13.24 -16.01 30.88
N PRO A 136 13.55 -17.15 31.52
CA PRO A 136 12.78 -17.61 32.68
C PRO A 136 12.76 -16.51 33.72
N LYS A 137 11.56 -16.19 34.22
CA LYS A 137 11.41 -15.25 35.33
C LYS A 137 12.24 -15.76 36.50
N PRO A 138 12.99 -14.89 37.21
CA PRO A 138 13.73 -15.33 38.38
C PRO A 138 12.74 -15.89 39.39
N ASP A 139 13.03 -17.08 39.91
CA ASP A 139 12.25 -17.72 40.96
C ASP A 139 12.16 -16.76 42.15
N THR A 140 10.99 -16.20 42.39
CA THR A 140 10.69 -15.49 43.63
C THR A 140 10.59 -16.52 44.74
N GLN A 141 11.73 -16.83 45.36
CA GLN A 141 11.78 -17.49 46.66
C GLN A 141 11.42 -16.45 47.73
N GLY A 142 10.30 -16.64 48.42
CA GLY A 142 9.88 -15.81 49.56
C GLY A 142 8.48 -16.12 50.02
#